data_AF-A0A9P0F8P5-F1
#
_entry.id   AF-A0A9P0F8P5-F1
#
_cell.length_a   1.000
_cell.length_b   1.000
_cell.length_c   1.000
_cell.angle_alpha   90.00
_cell.angle_beta   90.00
_cell.angle_gamma   90.00
#
_symmetry.space_group_name_H-M   'P 1'
#
loop_
_entity.id
_entity.type
_entity.pdbx_description
1 polymer ?
#
loop_
_entity_poly.entity_id
_entity_poly.type
_entity_poly.pdbx_seq_one_letter_code
_entity_poly.pdbx_strand_id
1 'polypeptide(L)'
;MSELHLGKGSTQPAKVEGLLRLYSMKFCPFAQRARLVLKAKGIDHDIVNINLTDKPEWYTNIHPEGKVPALDIGTKVVVESTDICDYLDETYPQVPLYSSDPEVKKQEKELIKKIGDVVGVFSKCVFGTETKTPEEWLKDILDALDVFEKDLTKKGTVFFGGDSPNMVDYMLWPWGERAACVAVVLKEKLPIKDDDIPNLRKWRKEMRKQPVCDAVYNGPEKFWKCVEAKLKGEKIDYDRSNQPEKIEGLLRLYSSKFCPSSQTVRLVLIAKRIEHDIVNINLKDKPDWYTNVHPEGKVPALDTGSKILLKSGDICDYLDKTFQEVPLYCSNPEIKKQEKELIHKIGAVFSECTFGPEEILEALDVDYTLWPWDVKAYCVAVVDKETKEKVLMNFFVDPQFFAMSSSLNLKVDDMPNMRKWWIEMRKQPACDAIYIGPDKFCKFCKKYHIKLATIAIMAMLGLPY
;
A
#
# COMPACT_ATOMS: atom_id res chain seq x y z
N MET A 1 -8.58 11.48 -11.24
CA MET A 1 -7.94 10.19 -11.57
C MET A 1 -8.71 9.08 -10.87
N SER A 2 -9.03 7.98 -11.57
CA SER A 2 -9.58 6.80 -10.92
C SER A 2 -8.43 5.90 -10.48
N GLU A 3 -8.14 5.86 -9.18
CA GLU A 3 -7.19 4.87 -8.64
C GLU A 3 -7.72 3.43 -8.84
N LEU A 4 -9.04 3.25 -8.82
CA LEU A 4 -9.71 1.96 -8.96
C LEU A 4 -10.01 1.60 -10.42
N HIS A 5 -10.04 0.30 -10.72
CA HIS A 5 -10.52 -0.27 -11.97
C HIS A 5 -12.04 -0.31 -11.97
N LEU A 6 -12.63 0.55 -12.79
CA LEU A 6 -14.07 0.64 -12.96
C LEU A 6 -14.58 -0.61 -13.67
N GLY A 7 -15.58 -1.28 -13.09
CA GLY A 7 -16.21 -2.47 -13.66
C GLY A 7 -17.69 -2.28 -13.98
N LYS A 8 -18.41 -3.38 -14.23
CA LYS A 8 -19.85 -3.35 -14.49
C LYS A 8 -20.62 -2.63 -13.38
N GLY A 9 -21.62 -1.84 -13.78
CA GLY A 9 -22.42 -1.00 -12.89
C GLY A 9 -21.73 0.30 -12.43
N SER A 10 -20.45 0.52 -12.76
CA SER A 10 -19.80 1.81 -12.49
C SER A 10 -20.27 2.91 -13.44
N THR A 11 -20.36 4.12 -12.93
CA THR A 11 -20.66 5.32 -13.72
C THR A 11 -19.39 5.85 -14.39
N GLN A 12 -19.51 6.32 -15.64
CA GLN A 12 -18.40 6.98 -16.33
C GLN A 12 -17.98 8.24 -15.57
N PRO A 13 -16.71 8.40 -15.17
CA PRO A 13 -16.25 9.63 -14.52
C PRO A 13 -16.36 10.83 -15.45
N ALA A 14 -16.77 11.99 -14.92
CA ALA A 14 -16.76 13.24 -15.67
C ALA A 14 -15.33 13.55 -16.18
N LYS A 15 -15.21 14.11 -17.39
CA LYS A 15 -13.92 14.55 -17.94
C LYS A 15 -13.35 15.70 -17.09
N VAL A 16 -12.03 15.72 -16.91
CA VAL A 16 -11.35 16.87 -16.32
C VAL A 16 -11.03 17.84 -17.45
N GLU A 17 -11.57 19.06 -17.38
CA GLU A 17 -11.38 20.07 -18.42
C GLU A 17 -9.88 20.41 -18.57
N GLY A 18 -9.43 20.54 -19.81
CA GLY A 18 -8.03 20.86 -20.13
C GLY A 18 -7.05 19.69 -20.05
N LEU A 19 -7.47 18.50 -19.61
CA LEU A 19 -6.61 17.31 -19.54
C LEU A 19 -6.96 16.26 -20.59
N LEU A 20 -5.92 15.57 -21.08
CA LEU A 20 -6.08 14.32 -21.81
C LEU A 20 -6.59 13.23 -20.85
N ARG A 21 -7.35 12.27 -21.37
CA ARG A 21 -7.79 11.11 -20.59
C ARG A 21 -7.26 9.81 -21.16
N LEU A 22 -6.48 9.09 -20.37
CA LEU A 22 -6.05 7.74 -20.68
C LEU A 22 -6.94 6.70 -19.99
N TYR A 23 -7.69 5.95 -20.78
CA TYR A 23 -8.32 4.72 -20.33
C TYR A 23 -7.27 3.60 -20.32
N SER A 24 -7.04 3.03 -19.14
CA SER A 24 -5.90 2.15 -18.85
C SER A 24 -6.32 0.91 -18.05
N MET A 25 -5.39 -0.01 -17.84
CA MET A 25 -5.48 -1.06 -16.81
C MET A 25 -4.07 -1.25 -16.27
N LYS A 26 -3.89 -1.20 -14.93
CA LYS A 26 -2.55 -1.08 -14.29
C LYS A 26 -1.57 -2.16 -14.76
N PHE A 27 -2.04 -3.39 -14.96
CA PHE A 27 -1.21 -4.53 -15.33
C PHE A 27 -1.06 -4.73 -16.85
N CYS A 28 -1.79 -3.99 -17.69
CA CYS A 28 -1.70 -4.12 -19.15
C CYS A 28 -0.36 -3.55 -19.68
N PRO A 29 0.48 -4.37 -20.36
CA PRO A 29 1.74 -3.90 -20.92
C PRO A 29 1.54 -2.89 -22.06
N PHE A 30 0.47 -3.04 -22.86
CA PHE A 30 0.14 -2.09 -23.93
C PHE A 30 -0.28 -0.72 -23.37
N ALA A 31 -1.06 -0.69 -22.28
CA ALA A 31 -1.42 0.57 -21.62
C ALA A 31 -0.24 1.17 -20.86
N GLN A 32 0.75 0.36 -20.47
CA GLN A 32 1.99 0.85 -19.87
C GLN A 32 2.82 1.67 -20.87
N ARG A 33 2.83 1.33 -22.17
CA ARG A 33 3.47 2.14 -23.21
C ARG A 33 3.00 3.60 -23.19
N ALA A 34 1.69 3.82 -23.24
CA ALA A 34 1.11 5.16 -23.18
C ALA A 34 1.44 5.89 -21.87
N ARG A 35 1.38 5.20 -20.73
CA ARG A 35 1.75 5.78 -19.42
C ARG A 35 3.22 6.19 -19.36
N LEU A 36 4.14 5.39 -19.91
CA LEU A 36 5.56 5.73 -19.98
C LEU A 36 5.78 6.98 -20.82
N VAL A 37 5.17 7.06 -22.00
CA VAL A 37 5.33 8.20 -22.91
C VAL A 37 4.74 9.48 -22.31
N LEU A 38 3.53 9.43 -21.75
CA LEU A 38 2.92 10.57 -21.05
C LEU A 38 3.83 11.09 -19.92
N LYS A 39 4.41 10.16 -19.13
CA LYS A 39 5.30 10.52 -18.01
C LYS A 39 6.64 11.06 -18.49
N ALA A 40 7.25 10.45 -19.50
CA ALA A 40 8.54 10.87 -20.06
C ALA A 40 8.45 12.26 -20.69
N LYS A 41 7.33 12.59 -21.32
CA LYS A 41 7.08 13.90 -21.94
C LYS A 41 6.53 14.94 -20.97
N GLY A 42 6.24 14.58 -19.71
CA GLY A 42 5.69 15.48 -18.70
C GLY A 42 4.31 16.03 -19.04
N ILE A 43 3.48 15.26 -19.75
CA ILE A 43 2.15 15.69 -20.21
C ILE A 43 1.14 15.47 -19.08
N ASP A 44 0.42 16.52 -18.70
CA ASP A 44 -0.66 16.43 -17.72
C ASP A 44 -1.86 15.66 -18.31
N HIS A 45 -2.34 14.68 -17.57
CA HIS A 45 -3.41 13.79 -18.00
C HIS A 45 -4.15 13.19 -16.80
N ASP A 46 -5.37 12.76 -17.03
CA ASP A 46 -6.08 11.88 -16.12
C ASP A 46 -5.98 10.41 -16.59
N ILE A 47 -6.08 9.49 -15.63
CA ILE A 47 -6.16 8.06 -15.90
C ILE A 47 -7.49 7.55 -15.34
N VAL A 48 -8.19 6.75 -16.17
CA VAL A 48 -9.35 5.96 -15.77
C VAL A 48 -8.99 4.49 -15.97
N ASN A 49 -8.83 3.75 -14.87
CA ASN A 49 -8.56 2.32 -14.95
C ASN A 49 -9.86 1.54 -15.22
N ILE A 50 -9.79 0.56 -16.12
CA ILE A 50 -10.91 -0.27 -16.56
C ILE A 50 -10.68 -1.71 -16.13
N ASN A 51 -11.68 -2.31 -15.49
CA ASN A 51 -11.71 -3.74 -15.21
C ASN A 51 -11.95 -4.48 -16.54
N LEU A 52 -10.97 -5.24 -17.02
CA LEU A 52 -11.08 -5.93 -18.32
C LEU A 52 -11.82 -7.26 -18.27
N THR A 53 -12.06 -7.81 -17.07
CA THR A 53 -12.84 -9.04 -16.86
C THR A 53 -14.33 -8.74 -16.75
N ASP A 54 -14.67 -7.67 -16.04
CA ASP A 54 -16.05 -7.23 -15.79
C ASP A 54 -16.19 -5.76 -16.18
N LYS A 55 -16.24 -5.48 -17.49
CA LYS A 55 -16.11 -4.12 -18.06
C LYS A 55 -17.32 -3.24 -17.72
N PRO A 56 -17.13 -1.93 -17.53
CA PRO A 56 -18.24 -0.99 -17.47
C PRO A 56 -19.02 -0.98 -18.78
N GLU A 57 -20.34 -0.89 -18.69
CA GLU A 57 -21.25 -0.92 -19.86
C GLU A 57 -21.00 0.26 -20.80
N TRP A 58 -20.62 1.41 -20.27
CA TRP A 58 -20.32 2.61 -21.04
C TRP A 58 -18.99 2.53 -21.81
N TYR A 59 -18.10 1.60 -21.46
CA TYR A 59 -16.74 1.61 -22.01
C TYR A 59 -16.68 1.22 -23.49
N THR A 60 -17.62 0.42 -23.98
CA THR A 60 -17.70 0.06 -25.40
C THR A 60 -18.03 1.24 -26.31
N ASN A 61 -18.63 2.31 -25.76
CA ASN A 61 -18.83 3.58 -26.48
C ASN A 61 -17.52 4.37 -26.65
N ILE A 62 -16.50 4.07 -25.85
CA ILE A 62 -15.17 4.70 -25.92
C ILE A 62 -14.23 3.86 -26.78
N HIS A 63 -14.19 2.55 -26.53
CA HIS A 63 -13.42 1.60 -27.32
C HIS A 63 -14.34 0.44 -27.73
N PRO A 64 -14.73 0.30 -29.01
CA PRO A 64 -15.69 -0.71 -29.46
C PRO A 64 -15.35 -2.15 -29.05
N GLU A 65 -14.08 -2.55 -29.16
CA GLU A 65 -13.62 -3.86 -28.72
C GLU A 65 -13.42 -4.01 -27.19
N GLY A 66 -13.63 -2.92 -26.45
CA GLY A 66 -13.41 -2.86 -25.00
C GLY A 66 -11.98 -3.21 -24.59
N LYS A 67 -10.98 -2.82 -25.39
CA LYS A 67 -9.55 -2.98 -25.09
C LYS A 67 -8.99 -1.71 -24.45
N VAL A 68 -7.79 -1.79 -23.91
CA VAL A 68 -6.99 -0.67 -23.40
C VAL A 68 -5.58 -0.79 -23.98
N PRO A 69 -4.86 0.33 -24.22
CA PRO A 69 -5.23 1.71 -23.90
C PRO A 69 -6.21 2.37 -24.90
N ALA A 70 -6.88 3.44 -24.45
CA ALA A 70 -7.55 4.41 -25.31
C ALA A 70 -7.27 5.83 -24.77
N LEU A 71 -6.86 6.76 -25.63
CA LEU A 71 -6.56 8.15 -25.28
C LEU A 71 -7.66 9.06 -25.82
N ASP A 72 -8.44 9.66 -24.94
CA ASP A 72 -9.43 10.68 -25.28
C ASP A 72 -8.77 12.06 -25.22
N ILE A 73 -8.76 12.73 -26.37
CA ILE A 73 -8.12 14.04 -26.57
C ILE A 73 -9.17 15.18 -26.60
N GLY A 74 -10.39 14.91 -26.12
CA GLY A 74 -11.52 15.84 -26.14
C GLY A 74 -12.34 15.76 -27.42
N THR A 75 -11.69 15.88 -28.59
CA THR A 75 -12.35 15.89 -29.91
C THR A 75 -12.56 14.50 -30.50
N LYS A 76 -11.70 13.53 -30.13
CA LYS A 76 -11.76 12.13 -30.59
C LYS A 76 -11.06 11.22 -29.59
N VAL A 77 -11.18 9.92 -29.81
CA VAL A 77 -10.43 8.89 -29.08
C VAL A 77 -9.39 8.28 -30.03
N VAL A 78 -8.12 8.25 -29.59
CA VAL A 78 -7.03 7.55 -30.26
C VAL A 78 -6.87 6.19 -29.58
N VAL A 79 -6.93 5.11 -30.37
CA VAL A 79 -6.74 3.73 -29.90
C VAL A 79 -5.43 3.19 -30.45
N GLU A 80 -5.08 1.96 -30.06
CA GLU A 80 -3.78 1.31 -30.32
C GLU A 80 -2.60 1.96 -29.58
N SER A 81 -1.84 1.13 -28.85
CA SER A 81 -0.79 1.63 -27.97
C SER A 81 0.33 2.38 -28.70
N THR A 82 0.68 1.95 -29.92
CA THR A 82 1.71 2.59 -30.75
C THR A 82 1.22 3.91 -31.30
N ASP A 83 -0.02 3.96 -31.79
CA ASP A 83 -0.61 5.14 -32.43
C ASP A 83 -0.85 6.24 -31.39
N ILE A 84 -1.25 5.87 -30.17
CA ILE A 84 -1.30 6.80 -29.02
C ILE A 84 0.08 7.39 -28.75
N CYS A 85 1.14 6.57 -28.73
CA CYS A 85 2.49 7.05 -28.43
C CYS A 85 3.05 7.95 -29.55
N ASP A 86 2.81 7.59 -30.82
CA ASP A 86 3.16 8.41 -31.99
C ASP A 86 2.41 9.75 -31.96
N TYR A 87 1.11 9.73 -31.70
CA TYR A 87 0.30 10.93 -31.56
C TYR A 87 0.81 11.86 -30.46
N LEU A 88 1.14 11.32 -29.29
CA LEU A 88 1.69 12.10 -28.19
C LEU A 88 3.06 12.69 -28.55
N ASP A 89 3.91 11.94 -29.24
CA ASP A 89 5.23 12.44 -29.64
C ASP A 89 5.15 13.56 -30.68
N GLU A 90 4.25 13.43 -31.66
CA GLU A 90 4.02 14.42 -32.72
C GLU A 90 3.33 15.69 -32.20
N THR A 91 2.39 15.54 -31.26
CA THR A 91 1.61 16.68 -30.73
C THR A 91 2.38 17.49 -29.70
N TYR A 92 3.29 16.86 -28.96
CA TYR A 92 4.07 17.48 -27.87
C TYR A 92 5.58 17.39 -28.15
N PRO A 93 6.13 18.21 -29.06
CA PRO A 93 7.50 18.06 -29.56
C PRO A 93 8.60 18.51 -28.59
N GLN A 94 8.27 18.98 -27.38
CA GLN A 94 9.22 19.58 -26.43
C GLN A 94 10.25 18.57 -25.92
N VAL A 95 9.84 17.30 -25.78
CA VAL A 95 10.71 16.17 -25.38
C VAL A 95 10.58 15.11 -26.47
N PRO A 96 11.32 15.21 -27.60
CA PRO A 96 11.18 14.27 -28.70
C PRO A 96 11.66 12.88 -28.28
N LEU A 97 10.86 11.85 -28.56
CA LEU A 97 11.18 10.45 -28.28
C LEU A 97 11.66 9.68 -29.50
N TYR A 98 11.54 10.26 -30.69
CA TYR A 98 12.17 9.78 -31.90
C TYR A 98 13.37 10.65 -32.28
N SER A 99 14.32 10.07 -33.02
CA SER A 99 15.39 10.83 -33.65
C SER A 99 14.83 11.89 -34.60
N SER A 100 15.52 13.04 -34.67
CA SER A 100 15.24 14.09 -35.66
C SER A 100 15.78 13.74 -37.05
N ASP A 101 16.73 12.80 -37.14
CA ASP A 101 17.20 12.26 -38.41
C ASP A 101 16.12 11.31 -39.00
N PRO A 102 15.60 11.58 -40.21
CA PRO A 102 14.52 10.78 -40.81
C PRO A 102 14.87 9.31 -41.02
N GLU A 103 16.12 9.00 -41.35
CA GLU A 103 16.55 7.62 -41.61
C GLU A 103 16.73 6.86 -40.29
N VAL A 104 17.27 7.50 -39.26
CA VAL A 104 17.32 6.92 -37.91
C VAL A 104 15.91 6.72 -37.35
N LYS A 105 15.02 7.70 -37.50
CA LYS A 105 13.61 7.59 -37.07
C LYS A 105 12.90 6.44 -37.76
N LYS A 106 13.15 6.23 -39.06
CA LYS A 106 12.62 5.08 -39.80
C LYS A 106 13.13 3.76 -39.23
N GLN A 107 14.43 3.66 -38.93
CA GLN A 107 15.01 2.47 -38.30
C GLN A 107 14.41 2.20 -36.91
N GLU A 108 14.20 3.24 -36.10
CA GLU A 108 13.52 3.14 -34.80
C GLU A 108 12.09 2.60 -34.96
N LYS A 109 11.33 3.09 -35.94
CA LYS A 109 9.97 2.59 -36.22
C LYS A 109 9.96 1.13 -36.71
N GLU A 110 10.92 0.73 -37.55
CA GLU A 110 11.06 -0.67 -37.96
C GLU A 110 11.41 -1.59 -36.78
N LEU A 111 12.27 -1.12 -35.87
CA LEU A 111 12.61 -1.86 -34.65
C LEU A 111 11.40 -1.99 -33.71
N ILE A 112 10.54 -0.97 -33.61
CA ILE A 112 9.28 -1.05 -32.85
C ILE A 112 8.35 -2.11 -33.43
N LYS A 113 8.26 -2.26 -34.75
CA LYS A 113 7.44 -3.33 -35.38
C LYS A 113 7.93 -4.71 -34.97
N LYS A 114 9.25 -4.92 -34.87
CA LYS A 114 9.86 -6.19 -34.43
C LYS A 114 9.55 -6.55 -32.98
N ILE A 115 9.09 -5.60 -32.15
CA ILE A 115 8.66 -5.91 -30.78
C ILE A 115 7.47 -6.89 -30.80
N GLY A 116 6.67 -6.91 -31.87
CA GLY A 116 5.59 -7.88 -32.06
C GLY A 116 6.02 -9.34 -31.89
N ASP A 117 7.25 -9.69 -32.31
CA ASP A 117 7.79 -11.04 -32.17
C ASP A 117 8.03 -11.38 -30.69
N VAL A 118 8.59 -10.43 -29.92
CA VAL A 118 8.77 -10.55 -28.46
C VAL A 118 7.43 -10.67 -27.74
N VAL A 119 6.44 -9.86 -28.14
CA VAL A 119 5.07 -9.92 -27.59
C VAL A 119 4.46 -11.30 -27.85
N GLY A 120 4.62 -11.84 -29.06
CA GLY A 120 4.09 -13.12 -29.48
C GLY A 120 4.64 -14.26 -28.64
N VAL A 121 5.96 -14.37 -28.53
CA VAL A 121 6.63 -15.41 -27.72
C VAL A 121 6.25 -15.28 -26.24
N PHE A 122 6.31 -14.07 -25.68
CA PHE A 122 5.92 -13.83 -24.29
C PHE A 122 4.47 -14.24 -24.02
N SER A 123 3.55 -13.87 -24.91
CA SER A 123 2.12 -14.16 -24.73
C SER A 123 1.84 -15.66 -24.79
N LYS A 124 2.47 -16.38 -25.72
CA LYS A 124 2.29 -17.83 -25.84
C LYS A 124 2.76 -18.57 -24.60
N CYS A 125 3.92 -18.18 -24.08
CA CYS A 125 4.49 -18.75 -22.86
C CYS A 125 3.63 -18.43 -21.63
N VAL A 126 3.34 -17.14 -21.40
CA VAL A 126 2.71 -16.69 -20.14
C VAL A 126 1.21 -16.97 -20.10
N PHE A 127 0.49 -16.90 -21.21
CA PHE A 127 -0.93 -17.26 -21.24
C PHE A 127 -1.17 -18.75 -21.52
N GLY A 128 -0.10 -19.56 -21.62
CA GLY A 128 -0.20 -21.01 -21.77
C GLY A 128 -0.92 -21.46 -23.04
N THR A 129 -0.83 -20.69 -24.12
CA THR A 129 -1.46 -21.07 -25.41
C THR A 129 -0.63 -22.09 -26.18
N GLU A 130 0.59 -22.37 -25.71
CA GLU A 130 1.50 -23.37 -26.27
C GLU A 130 2.30 -23.99 -25.11
N THR A 131 2.67 -25.27 -25.26
CA THR A 131 3.48 -26.01 -24.27
C THR A 131 4.81 -26.37 -24.90
N LYS A 132 5.91 -25.97 -24.26
CA LYS A 132 7.30 -26.24 -24.70
C LYS A 132 8.19 -26.49 -23.50
N THR A 133 9.36 -27.10 -23.72
CA THR A 133 10.38 -27.21 -22.67
C THR A 133 11.01 -25.83 -22.38
N PRO A 134 11.65 -25.65 -21.21
CA PRO A 134 12.41 -24.43 -20.91
C PRO A 134 13.46 -24.06 -21.98
N GLU A 135 14.12 -25.05 -22.57
CA GLU A 135 15.15 -24.85 -23.61
C GLU A 135 14.54 -24.34 -24.93
N GLU A 136 13.40 -24.90 -25.31
CA GLU A 136 12.65 -24.45 -26.50
C GLU A 136 12.12 -23.03 -26.31
N TRP A 137 11.58 -22.72 -25.12
CA TRP A 137 11.18 -21.34 -24.79
C TRP A 137 12.36 -20.38 -24.79
N LEU A 138 13.49 -20.78 -24.22
CA LEU A 138 14.70 -19.96 -24.23
C LEU A 138 15.12 -19.65 -25.67
N LYS A 139 15.13 -20.66 -26.56
CA LYS A 139 15.48 -20.47 -27.96
C LYS A 139 14.55 -19.45 -28.64
N ASP A 140 13.24 -19.61 -28.51
CA ASP A 140 12.27 -18.67 -29.12
C ASP A 140 12.41 -17.24 -28.57
N ILE A 141 12.67 -17.11 -27.28
CA ILE A 141 12.90 -15.81 -26.63
C ILE A 141 14.18 -15.17 -27.17
N LEU A 142 15.28 -15.93 -27.27
CA LEU A 142 16.55 -15.43 -27.80
C LEU A 142 16.42 -15.04 -29.28
N ASP A 143 15.76 -15.86 -30.09
CA ASP A 143 15.50 -15.58 -31.50
C ASP A 143 14.68 -14.28 -31.67
N ALA A 144 13.68 -14.03 -30.82
CA ALA A 144 12.90 -12.79 -30.84
C ALA A 144 13.69 -11.55 -30.34
N LEU A 145 14.69 -11.75 -29.49
CA LEU A 145 15.51 -10.67 -28.90
C LEU A 145 16.77 -10.34 -29.73
N ASP A 146 17.22 -11.25 -30.59
CA ASP A 146 18.47 -11.15 -31.36
C ASP A 146 18.59 -9.83 -32.14
N VAL A 147 17.50 -9.37 -32.77
CA VAL A 147 17.49 -8.10 -33.53
C VAL A 147 17.81 -6.89 -32.65
N PHE A 148 17.34 -6.89 -31.40
CA PHE A 148 17.53 -5.81 -30.44
C PHE A 148 18.94 -5.85 -29.84
N GLU A 149 19.45 -7.04 -29.54
CA GLU A 149 20.81 -7.25 -29.05
C GLU A 149 21.84 -6.79 -30.10
N LYS A 150 21.60 -7.13 -31.38
CA LYS A 150 22.44 -6.67 -32.51
C LYS A 150 22.38 -5.17 -32.71
N ASP A 151 21.21 -4.54 -32.57
CA ASP A 151 21.08 -3.08 -32.67
C ASP A 151 21.88 -2.37 -31.56
N LEU A 152 21.73 -2.80 -30.31
CA LEU A 152 22.50 -2.24 -29.17
C LEU A 152 24.00 -2.48 -29.34
N THR A 153 24.41 -3.67 -29.81
CA THR A 153 25.81 -3.98 -30.08
C THR A 153 26.38 -3.04 -31.15
N LYS A 154 25.64 -2.83 -32.25
CA LYS A 154 26.05 -1.93 -33.34
C LYS A 154 26.16 -0.48 -32.89
N LYS A 155 25.24 -0.02 -32.04
CA LYS A 155 25.24 1.36 -31.52
C LYS A 155 26.29 1.57 -30.42
N GLY A 156 26.61 0.53 -29.64
CA GLY A 156 27.53 0.64 -28.51
C GLY A 156 26.97 1.45 -27.33
N THR A 157 25.64 1.64 -27.29
CA THR A 157 24.95 2.48 -26.30
C THR A 157 24.19 1.63 -25.28
N VAL A 158 23.75 2.25 -24.18
CA VAL A 158 22.96 1.56 -23.14
C VAL A 158 21.49 1.49 -23.52
N PHE A 159 20.95 2.58 -24.06
CA PHE A 159 19.56 2.69 -24.53
C PHE A 159 19.53 2.70 -26.06
N PHE A 160 18.39 2.36 -26.66
CA PHE A 160 18.20 2.51 -28.09
C PHE A 160 18.27 3.98 -28.53
N GLY A 161 17.93 4.90 -27.62
CA GLY A 161 18.10 6.35 -27.73
C GLY A 161 19.49 6.91 -27.42
N GLY A 162 20.49 6.05 -27.14
CA GLY A 162 21.84 6.50 -26.78
C GLY A 162 22.01 6.64 -25.28
N ASP A 163 22.21 7.89 -24.82
CA ASP A 163 22.45 8.23 -23.41
C ASP A 163 21.16 8.24 -22.57
N SER A 164 20.00 8.32 -23.22
CA SER A 164 18.69 8.33 -22.56
C SER A 164 17.67 7.46 -23.31
N PRO A 165 16.63 6.95 -22.63
CA PRO A 165 15.62 6.13 -23.27
C PRO A 165 14.79 6.91 -24.31
N ASN A 166 14.59 6.32 -25.50
CA ASN A 166 13.74 6.84 -26.57
C ASN A 166 12.43 6.03 -26.71
N MET A 167 11.69 6.25 -27.79
CA MET A 167 10.44 5.56 -28.06
C MET A 167 10.61 4.04 -28.15
N VAL A 168 11.69 3.53 -28.75
CA VAL A 168 11.95 2.09 -28.83
C VAL A 168 12.11 1.50 -27.43
N ASP A 169 12.88 2.18 -26.56
CA ASP A 169 13.07 1.77 -25.17
C ASP A 169 11.73 1.67 -24.43
N TYR A 170 10.89 2.71 -24.50
CA TYR A 170 9.57 2.73 -23.85
C TYR A 170 8.58 1.74 -24.47
N MET A 171 8.70 1.46 -25.76
CA MET A 171 7.87 0.45 -26.41
C MET A 171 8.27 -0.96 -25.99
N LEU A 172 9.55 -1.27 -25.78
CA LEU A 172 10.01 -2.61 -25.39
C LEU A 172 9.93 -2.85 -23.87
N TRP A 173 10.08 -1.80 -23.06
CA TRP A 173 10.17 -1.88 -21.59
C TRP A 173 9.08 -2.73 -20.91
N PRO A 174 7.78 -2.65 -21.26
CA PRO A 174 6.76 -3.44 -20.56
C PRO A 174 7.01 -4.95 -20.55
N TRP A 175 7.64 -5.49 -21.60
CA TRP A 175 8.06 -6.90 -21.66
C TRP A 175 9.39 -7.14 -20.98
N GLY A 176 10.34 -6.20 -21.06
CA GLY A 176 11.58 -6.24 -20.28
C GLY A 176 11.31 -6.27 -18.77
N GLU A 177 10.35 -5.48 -18.28
CA GLU A 177 9.89 -5.48 -16.89
C GLU A 177 9.35 -6.85 -16.48
N ARG A 178 8.51 -7.45 -17.34
CA ARG A 178 7.81 -8.72 -17.10
C ARG A 178 8.61 -9.95 -17.47
N ALA A 179 9.83 -9.85 -18.00
CA ALA A 179 10.61 -11.02 -18.41
C ALA A 179 10.82 -12.02 -17.27
N ALA A 180 10.87 -11.56 -16.01
CA ALA A 180 10.94 -12.45 -14.84
C ALA A 180 9.67 -13.31 -14.64
N CYS A 181 8.52 -12.92 -15.20
CA CYS A 181 7.28 -13.71 -15.14
C CYS A 181 7.45 -15.08 -15.81
N VAL A 182 8.28 -15.20 -16.85
CA VAL A 182 8.49 -16.47 -17.56
C VAL A 182 8.98 -17.56 -16.59
N ALA A 183 9.95 -17.23 -15.72
CA ALA A 183 10.43 -18.16 -14.71
C ALA A 183 9.37 -18.49 -13.64
N VAL A 184 8.48 -17.55 -13.33
CA VAL A 184 7.36 -17.78 -12.40
C VAL A 184 6.36 -18.77 -13.00
N VAL A 185 6.00 -18.60 -14.27
CA VAL A 185 5.05 -19.47 -15.00
C VAL A 185 5.60 -20.89 -15.11
N LEU A 186 6.86 -21.02 -15.54
CA LEU A 186 7.51 -22.32 -15.73
C LEU A 186 7.88 -23.01 -14.42
N LYS A 187 7.82 -22.29 -13.28
CA LYS A 187 8.31 -22.74 -11.97
C LYS A 187 9.78 -23.18 -11.97
N GLU A 188 10.53 -22.72 -12.95
CA GLU A 188 11.93 -23.03 -13.19
C GLU A 188 12.61 -21.82 -13.82
N LYS A 189 13.91 -21.64 -13.55
CA LYS A 189 14.69 -20.60 -14.20
C LYS A 189 15.05 -21.07 -15.61
N LEU A 190 14.79 -20.22 -16.61
CA LEU A 190 15.34 -20.45 -17.94
C LEU A 190 16.87 -20.52 -17.87
N PRO A 191 17.52 -21.47 -18.58
CA PRO A 191 18.97 -21.66 -18.56
C PRO A 191 19.71 -20.62 -19.43
N ILE A 192 19.36 -19.34 -19.27
CA ILE A 192 19.98 -18.22 -19.98
C ILE A 192 21.40 -17.97 -19.46
N LYS A 193 22.38 -17.93 -20.36
CA LYS A 193 23.77 -17.58 -20.04
C LYS A 193 23.93 -16.07 -20.01
N ASP A 194 24.91 -15.59 -19.25
CA ASP A 194 25.17 -14.15 -19.16
C ASP A 194 25.56 -13.54 -20.51
N ASP A 195 26.22 -14.32 -21.37
CA ASP A 195 26.70 -13.90 -22.69
C ASP A 195 25.65 -14.03 -23.81
N ASP A 196 24.44 -14.56 -23.55
CA ASP A 196 23.43 -14.75 -24.60
C ASP A 196 22.87 -13.40 -25.10
N ILE A 197 22.67 -12.44 -24.20
CA ILE A 197 22.10 -11.10 -24.48
C ILE A 197 22.66 -10.02 -23.53
N PRO A 198 24.00 -9.81 -23.52
CA PRO A 198 24.66 -8.97 -22.53
C PRO A 198 24.19 -7.51 -22.55
N ASN A 199 23.93 -6.95 -23.74
CA ASN A 199 23.49 -5.55 -23.86
C ASN A 199 22.05 -5.38 -23.41
N LEU A 200 21.15 -6.29 -23.77
CA LEU A 200 19.76 -6.25 -23.27
C LEU A 200 19.67 -6.47 -21.75
N ARG A 201 20.55 -7.29 -21.16
CA ARG A 201 20.65 -7.41 -19.68
C ARG A 201 21.05 -6.07 -19.06
N LYS A 202 22.05 -5.40 -19.62
CA LYS A 202 22.49 -4.06 -19.19
C LYS A 202 21.37 -3.03 -19.37
N TRP A 203 20.76 -2.97 -20.55
CA TRP A 203 19.63 -2.12 -20.88
C TRP A 203 18.49 -2.28 -19.87
N ARG A 204 18.04 -3.51 -19.60
CA ARG A 204 16.95 -3.78 -18.66
C ARG A 204 17.28 -3.29 -17.25
N LYS A 205 18.53 -3.47 -16.80
CA LYS A 205 18.99 -3.00 -15.49
C LYS A 205 18.95 -1.48 -15.40
N GLU A 206 19.40 -0.77 -16.43
CA GLU A 206 19.42 0.69 -16.46
C GLU A 206 18.02 1.29 -16.68
N MET A 207 17.16 0.65 -17.47
CA MET A 207 15.76 1.03 -17.61
C MET A 207 14.99 0.93 -16.30
N ARG A 208 15.25 -0.09 -15.45
CA ARG A 208 14.58 -0.21 -14.14
C ARG A 208 14.87 0.95 -13.20
N LYS A 209 16.02 1.62 -13.37
CA LYS A 209 16.42 2.78 -12.55
C LYS A 209 15.77 4.08 -13.00
N GLN A 210 15.16 4.11 -14.18
CA GLN A 210 14.56 5.33 -14.71
C GLN A 210 13.33 5.72 -13.87
N PRO A 211 13.20 6.99 -13.43
CA PRO A 211 12.05 7.44 -12.64
C PRO A 211 10.70 7.19 -13.33
N VAL A 212 10.65 7.30 -14.65
CA VAL A 212 9.45 7.03 -15.45
C VAL A 212 9.03 5.56 -15.40
N CYS A 213 9.99 4.63 -15.35
CA CYS A 213 9.73 3.20 -15.24
C CYS A 213 9.29 2.82 -13.82
N ASP A 214 9.92 3.41 -12.80
CA ASP A 214 9.56 3.16 -11.40
C ASP A 214 8.13 3.62 -11.10
N ALA A 215 7.73 4.79 -11.61
CA ALA A 215 6.39 5.36 -11.43
C ALA A 215 5.25 4.49 -11.98
N VAL A 216 5.54 3.56 -12.89
CA VAL A 216 4.53 2.69 -13.53
C VAL A 216 4.78 1.20 -13.31
N TYR A 217 5.73 0.85 -12.44
CA TYR A 217 6.18 -0.52 -12.21
C TYR A 217 5.08 -1.36 -11.54
N ASN A 218 4.83 -2.57 -12.06
CA ASN A 218 3.81 -3.46 -11.47
C ASN A 218 4.37 -4.77 -10.92
N GLY A 219 5.63 -5.10 -11.16
CA GLY A 219 6.28 -6.29 -10.63
C GLY A 219 5.78 -7.62 -11.24
N PRO A 220 6.68 -8.61 -11.43
CA PRO A 220 6.34 -9.83 -12.16
C PRO A 220 5.32 -10.71 -11.44
N GLU A 221 5.36 -10.76 -10.10
CA GLU A 221 4.43 -11.56 -9.31
C GLU A 221 2.99 -11.01 -9.34
N LYS A 222 2.80 -9.68 -9.20
CA LYS A 222 1.46 -9.09 -9.27
C LYS A 222 0.84 -9.31 -10.65
N PHE A 223 1.65 -9.17 -11.72
CA PHE A 223 1.22 -9.49 -13.07
C PHE A 223 0.83 -10.97 -13.20
N TRP A 224 1.68 -11.89 -12.75
CA TRP A 224 1.40 -13.32 -12.83
C TRP A 224 0.13 -13.71 -12.08
N LYS A 225 -0.09 -13.20 -10.86
CA LYS A 225 -1.35 -13.44 -10.12
C LYS A 225 -2.59 -13.07 -10.93
N CYS A 226 -2.56 -11.92 -11.61
CA CYS A 226 -3.67 -11.50 -12.45
C CYS A 226 -3.86 -12.44 -13.66
N VAL A 227 -2.75 -12.87 -14.29
CA VAL A 227 -2.81 -13.82 -15.41
C VAL A 227 -3.30 -15.19 -14.95
N GLU A 228 -2.78 -15.70 -13.85
CA GLU A 228 -3.14 -17.00 -13.27
C GLU A 228 -4.63 -17.05 -12.92
N ALA A 229 -5.14 -16.03 -12.21
CA ALA A 229 -6.56 -15.92 -11.91
C ALA A 229 -7.41 -15.90 -13.20
N LYS A 230 -6.96 -15.16 -14.23
CA LYS A 230 -7.62 -15.16 -15.55
C LYS A 230 -7.68 -16.56 -16.17
N LEU A 231 -6.56 -17.29 -16.17
CA LEU A 231 -6.46 -18.63 -16.74
C LEU A 231 -7.33 -19.65 -15.98
N LYS A 232 -7.51 -19.46 -14.67
CA LYS A 232 -8.41 -20.26 -13.83
C LYS A 232 -9.89 -19.87 -13.94
N GLY A 233 -10.21 -18.80 -14.67
CA GLY A 233 -11.58 -18.24 -14.74
C GLY A 233 -12.03 -17.58 -13.44
N GLU A 234 -11.10 -17.24 -12.55
CA GLU A 234 -11.36 -16.57 -11.27
C GLU A 234 -11.63 -15.08 -11.49
N LYS A 235 -12.42 -14.49 -10.59
CA LYS A 235 -12.65 -13.04 -10.60
C LYS A 235 -11.37 -12.32 -10.19
N ILE A 236 -10.84 -11.49 -11.09
CA ILE A 236 -9.63 -10.71 -10.82
C ILE A 236 -10.02 -9.42 -10.10
N ASP A 237 -9.53 -9.26 -8.87
CA ASP A 237 -9.54 -7.96 -8.20
C ASP A 237 -8.23 -7.22 -8.50
N TYR A 238 -8.27 -6.35 -9.51
CA TYR A 238 -7.11 -5.56 -9.91
C TYR A 238 -6.64 -4.56 -8.84
N ASP A 239 -7.48 -4.23 -7.85
CA ASP A 239 -7.19 -3.22 -6.84
C ASP A 239 -6.94 -3.81 -5.45
N ARG A 240 -7.27 -5.09 -5.24
CA ARG A 240 -7.06 -5.83 -3.99
C ARG A 240 -6.27 -7.13 -4.17
N SER A 241 -5.59 -7.35 -5.29
CA SER A 241 -4.86 -8.61 -5.60
C SER A 241 -3.77 -9.03 -4.60
N ASN A 242 -3.38 -8.13 -3.68
CA ASN A 242 -2.48 -8.44 -2.54
C ASN A 242 -3.11 -8.15 -1.17
N GLN A 243 -4.40 -7.82 -1.12
CA GLN A 243 -5.14 -7.72 0.13
C GLN A 243 -5.40 -9.15 0.62
N PRO A 244 -5.07 -9.48 1.88
CA PRO A 244 -5.41 -10.79 2.43
C PRO A 244 -6.92 -11.05 2.29
N GLU A 245 -7.32 -12.27 1.95
CA GLU A 245 -8.75 -12.63 1.86
C GLU A 245 -9.42 -12.48 3.22
N LYS A 246 -10.60 -11.85 3.24
CA LYS A 246 -11.36 -11.66 4.49
C LYS A 246 -12.01 -12.96 4.90
N ILE A 247 -11.79 -13.35 6.17
CA ILE A 247 -12.53 -14.45 6.78
C ILE A 247 -13.97 -13.98 6.95
N GLU A 248 -14.88 -14.65 6.24
CA GLU A 248 -16.30 -14.33 6.30
C GLU A 248 -16.85 -14.50 7.73
N GLY A 249 -17.74 -13.59 8.13
CA GLY A 249 -18.29 -13.56 9.50
C GLY A 249 -17.40 -12.91 10.55
N LEU A 250 -16.11 -12.67 10.29
CA LEU A 250 -15.21 -12.00 11.24
C LEU A 250 -15.07 -10.49 10.98
N LEU A 251 -14.88 -9.75 12.08
CA LEU A 251 -14.37 -8.38 12.00
C LEU A 251 -12.92 -8.41 11.49
N ARG A 252 -12.54 -7.45 10.64
CA ARG A 252 -11.15 -7.30 10.20
C ARG A 252 -10.57 -5.99 10.68
N LEU A 253 -9.49 -6.07 11.45
CA LEU A 253 -8.71 -4.91 11.86
C LEU A 253 -7.48 -4.76 10.96
N TYR A 254 -7.40 -3.65 10.24
CA TYR A 254 -6.16 -3.18 9.63
C TYR A 254 -5.38 -2.40 10.69
N SER A 255 -4.23 -2.92 11.08
CA SER A 255 -3.50 -2.51 12.28
C SER A 255 -2.02 -2.33 11.95
N SER A 256 -1.29 -1.51 12.73
CA SER A 256 0.17 -1.59 12.77
C SER A 256 0.66 -1.89 14.17
N LYS A 257 1.59 -2.84 14.29
CA LYS A 257 2.13 -3.28 15.60
C LYS A 257 2.68 -2.12 16.41
N PHE A 258 3.30 -1.13 15.78
CA PHE A 258 3.94 -0.01 16.48
C PHE A 258 3.07 1.26 16.57
N CYS A 259 1.83 1.23 16.06
CA CYS A 259 0.94 2.39 16.09
C CYS A 259 0.09 2.41 17.38
N PRO A 260 0.15 3.50 18.17
CA PRO A 260 -0.65 3.66 19.38
C PRO A 260 -2.15 3.36 19.23
N SER A 261 -2.81 4.08 18.32
CA SER A 261 -4.24 3.95 18.06
C SER A 261 -4.63 2.54 17.61
N SER A 262 -3.72 1.84 16.93
CA SER A 262 -3.92 0.43 16.54
C SER A 262 -3.86 -0.53 17.73
N GLN A 263 -2.97 -0.28 18.70
CA GLN A 263 -2.87 -1.13 19.88
C GLN A 263 -4.06 -0.92 20.82
N THR A 264 -4.63 0.29 20.89
CA THR A 264 -5.89 0.55 21.61
C THR A 264 -7.01 -0.36 21.13
N VAL A 265 -7.26 -0.42 19.81
CA VAL A 265 -8.33 -1.25 19.25
C VAL A 265 -8.05 -2.75 19.47
N ARG A 266 -6.80 -3.18 19.34
CA ARG A 266 -6.41 -4.57 19.62
C ARG A 266 -6.68 -4.96 21.07
N LEU A 267 -6.36 -4.08 22.02
CA LEU A 267 -6.63 -4.31 23.43
C LEU A 267 -8.13 -4.52 23.67
N VAL A 268 -8.97 -3.66 23.08
CA VAL A 268 -10.44 -3.78 23.20
C VAL A 268 -10.95 -5.08 22.61
N LEU A 269 -10.49 -5.48 21.42
CA LEU A 269 -10.90 -6.74 20.79
C LEU A 269 -10.54 -7.95 21.66
N ILE A 270 -9.33 -7.98 22.24
CA ILE A 270 -8.88 -9.08 23.11
C ILE A 270 -9.64 -9.05 24.44
N ALA A 271 -9.78 -7.89 25.07
CA ALA A 271 -10.46 -7.73 26.34
C ALA A 271 -11.93 -8.13 26.28
N LYS A 272 -12.61 -7.77 25.18
CA LYS A 272 -14.00 -8.15 24.91
C LYS A 272 -14.15 -9.55 24.30
N ARG A 273 -13.04 -10.28 24.11
CA ARG A 273 -12.99 -11.65 23.56
C ARG A 273 -13.69 -11.79 22.20
N ILE A 274 -13.57 -10.76 21.37
CA ILE A 274 -14.22 -10.72 20.07
C ILE A 274 -13.34 -11.47 19.07
N GLU A 275 -13.91 -12.44 18.34
CA GLU A 275 -13.19 -13.08 17.23
C GLU A 275 -12.97 -12.09 16.09
N HIS A 276 -11.73 -12.02 15.61
CA HIS A 276 -11.34 -11.05 14.59
C HIS A 276 -10.11 -11.50 13.83
N ASP A 277 -9.98 -10.97 12.62
CA ASP A 277 -8.78 -11.06 11.80
C ASP A 277 -7.96 -9.77 11.90
N ILE A 278 -6.63 -9.87 11.81
CA ILE A 278 -5.72 -8.72 11.81
C ILE A 278 -4.81 -8.72 10.59
N VAL A 279 -4.96 -7.70 9.76
CA VAL A 279 -4.02 -7.40 8.68
C VAL A 279 -3.02 -6.35 9.15
N ASN A 280 -1.75 -6.72 9.24
CA ASN A 280 -0.70 -5.79 9.67
C ASN A 280 -0.24 -4.91 8.49
N ILE A 281 -0.47 -3.61 8.56
CA ILE A 281 -0.05 -2.63 7.57
C ILE A 281 1.34 -2.08 7.92
N ASN A 282 2.25 -2.14 6.96
CA ASN A 282 3.52 -1.44 7.03
C ASN A 282 3.32 0.04 6.67
N LEU A 283 3.52 0.96 7.62
CA LEU A 283 3.24 2.38 7.41
C LEU A 283 4.27 3.10 6.53
N LYS A 284 5.46 2.53 6.32
CA LYS A 284 6.48 3.11 5.42
C LYS A 284 6.35 2.64 3.98
N ASP A 285 5.99 1.38 3.82
CA ASP A 285 5.78 0.74 2.53
C ASP A 285 4.34 0.21 2.54
N LYS A 286 3.40 1.15 2.39
CA LYS A 286 1.98 0.84 2.48
C LYS A 286 1.58 0.06 1.23
N PRO A 287 0.85 -1.05 1.35
CA PRO A 287 0.31 -1.71 0.19
C PRO A 287 -0.57 -0.75 -0.62
N ASP A 288 -0.41 -0.73 -1.94
CA ASP A 288 -1.17 0.16 -2.84
C ASP A 288 -2.69 0.03 -2.66
N TRP A 289 -3.17 -1.15 -2.25
CA TRP A 289 -4.58 -1.41 -2.02
C TRP A 289 -5.12 -0.79 -0.72
N TYR A 290 -4.25 -0.40 0.22
CA TYR A 290 -4.68 0.05 1.53
C TYR A 290 -5.36 1.43 1.51
N THR A 291 -5.03 2.29 0.54
CA THR A 291 -5.72 3.57 0.35
C THR A 291 -7.21 3.38 0.04
N ASN A 292 -7.60 2.24 -0.53
CA ASN A 292 -8.99 1.87 -0.76
C ASN A 292 -9.75 1.52 0.53
N VAL A 293 -9.03 1.17 1.59
CA VAL A 293 -9.58 0.84 2.92
C VAL A 293 -9.58 2.08 3.80
N HIS A 294 -8.47 2.82 3.81
CA HIS A 294 -8.33 4.06 4.56
C HIS A 294 -7.81 5.17 3.62
N PRO A 295 -8.62 6.16 3.22
CA PRO A 295 -8.24 7.17 2.23
C PRO A 295 -6.95 7.93 2.56
N GLU A 296 -6.73 8.26 3.84
CA GLU A 296 -5.50 8.93 4.30
C GLU A 296 -4.32 7.96 4.55
N GLY A 297 -4.49 6.66 4.30
CA GLY A 297 -3.48 5.62 4.56
C GLY A 297 -3.10 5.45 6.04
N LYS A 298 -3.93 5.92 6.98
CA LYS A 298 -3.70 5.81 8.43
C LYS A 298 -4.25 4.47 8.96
N VAL A 299 -3.81 4.10 10.16
CA VAL A 299 -4.31 2.95 10.93
C VAL A 299 -4.74 3.43 12.32
N PRO A 300 -5.68 2.76 13.00
CA PRO A 300 -6.39 1.55 12.59
C PRO A 300 -7.55 1.82 11.61
N ALA A 301 -7.98 0.78 10.91
CA ALA A 301 -9.29 0.74 10.27
C ALA A 301 -9.99 -0.60 10.62
N LEU A 302 -11.26 -0.56 10.99
CA LEU A 302 -12.06 -1.76 11.29
C LEU A 302 -13.11 -1.96 10.20
N ASP A 303 -13.04 -3.08 9.50
CA ASP A 303 -14.04 -3.52 8.54
C ASP A 303 -15.03 -4.46 9.25
N THR A 304 -16.28 -3.99 9.38
CA THR A 304 -17.38 -4.70 10.05
C THR A 304 -18.17 -5.61 9.12
N GLY A 305 -17.82 -5.68 7.83
CA GLY A 305 -18.59 -6.34 6.77
C GLY A 305 -19.62 -5.42 6.10
N SER A 306 -20.23 -4.53 6.87
CA SER A 306 -21.19 -3.54 6.36
C SER A 306 -20.59 -2.16 6.13
N LYS A 307 -19.55 -1.79 6.88
CA LYS A 307 -18.87 -0.50 6.77
C LYS A 307 -17.42 -0.59 7.27
N ILE A 308 -16.65 0.44 6.95
CA ILE A 308 -15.29 0.61 7.46
C ILE A 308 -15.27 1.80 8.42
N LEU A 309 -14.79 1.58 9.64
CA LEU A 309 -14.57 2.60 10.66
C LEU A 309 -13.09 2.97 10.69
N LEU A 310 -12.78 4.27 10.68
CA LEU A 310 -11.41 4.76 10.42
C LEU A 310 -10.72 5.37 11.65
N LYS A 311 -11.47 5.73 12.69
CA LYS A 311 -10.92 6.35 13.91
C LYS A 311 -10.97 5.36 15.06
N SER A 312 -9.88 5.24 15.82
CA SER A 312 -9.80 4.31 16.95
C SER A 312 -10.88 4.55 18.00
N GLY A 313 -11.25 5.80 18.28
CA GLY A 313 -12.35 6.13 19.21
C GLY A 313 -13.69 5.59 18.72
N ASP A 314 -14.08 5.91 17.48
CA ASP A 314 -15.32 5.43 16.86
C ASP A 314 -15.38 3.90 16.78
N ILE A 315 -14.23 3.26 16.53
CA ILE A 315 -14.10 1.81 16.54
C ILE A 315 -14.38 1.26 17.94
N CYS A 316 -13.75 1.80 18.99
CA CYS A 316 -13.98 1.36 20.37
C CYS A 316 -15.44 1.55 20.79
N ASP A 317 -16.06 2.68 20.47
CA ASP A 317 -17.47 2.95 20.73
C ASP A 317 -18.40 1.97 20.00
N TYR A 318 -18.09 1.64 18.74
CA TYR A 318 -18.81 0.62 17.98
C TYR A 318 -18.70 -0.76 18.63
N LEU A 319 -17.48 -1.18 18.99
CA LEU A 319 -17.24 -2.47 19.62
C LEU A 319 -17.95 -2.55 20.97
N ASP A 320 -17.93 -1.48 21.77
CA ASP A 320 -18.61 -1.46 23.05
C ASP A 320 -20.14 -1.55 22.92
N LYS A 321 -20.71 -0.78 21.99
CA LYS A 321 -22.16 -0.81 21.74
C LYS A 321 -22.64 -2.16 21.20
N THR A 322 -21.83 -2.79 20.35
CA THR A 322 -22.21 -4.02 19.63
C THR A 322 -22.01 -5.27 20.49
N PHE A 323 -20.95 -5.33 21.29
CA PHE A 323 -20.58 -6.50 22.08
C PHE A 323 -20.68 -6.19 23.58
N GLN A 324 -21.88 -6.31 24.15
CA GLN A 324 -22.20 -5.83 25.50
C GLN A 324 -21.79 -6.79 26.64
N GLU A 325 -21.31 -7.99 26.30
CA GLU A 325 -20.99 -9.05 27.28
C GLU A 325 -19.90 -8.63 28.29
N VAL A 326 -18.94 -7.80 27.85
CA VAL A 326 -17.87 -7.26 28.69
C VAL A 326 -17.85 -5.75 28.50
N PRO A 327 -18.49 -4.94 29.38
CA PRO A 327 -18.61 -3.50 29.17
C PRO A 327 -17.24 -2.80 29.24
N LEU A 328 -16.98 -1.92 28.27
CA LEU A 328 -15.76 -1.10 28.21
C LEU A 328 -15.85 0.07 29.20
N TYR A 329 -17.04 0.65 29.34
CA TYR A 329 -17.30 1.80 30.21
C TYR A 329 -18.15 1.44 31.40
N CYS A 330 -18.13 2.29 32.43
CA CYS A 330 -19.05 2.18 33.54
C CYS A 330 -20.50 2.25 33.06
N SER A 331 -21.39 1.44 33.65
CA SER A 331 -22.82 1.55 33.37
C SER A 331 -23.42 2.83 33.96
N ASN A 332 -22.81 3.37 35.00
CA ASN A 332 -23.16 4.65 35.59
C ASN A 332 -22.94 5.78 34.56
N PRO A 333 -24.01 6.49 34.13
CA PRO A 333 -23.91 7.50 33.07
C PRO A 333 -22.96 8.65 33.39
N GLU A 334 -22.85 9.06 34.65
CA GLU A 334 -22.00 10.17 35.08
C GLU A 334 -20.51 9.76 35.05
N ILE A 335 -20.20 8.57 35.56
CA ILE A 335 -18.83 8.02 35.50
C ILE A 335 -18.43 7.76 34.05
N LYS A 336 -19.34 7.20 33.23
CA LYS A 336 -19.11 6.99 31.79
C LYS A 336 -18.78 8.28 31.05
N LYS A 337 -19.44 9.39 31.41
CA LYS A 337 -19.17 10.71 30.84
C LYS A 337 -17.77 11.19 31.23
N GLN A 338 -17.40 11.08 32.51
CA GLN A 338 -16.07 11.43 33.01
C GLN A 338 -14.96 10.60 32.35
N GLU A 339 -15.16 9.29 32.18
CA GLU A 339 -14.24 8.39 31.48
C GLU A 339 -14.02 8.83 30.02
N LYS A 340 -15.09 9.20 29.31
CA LYS A 340 -15.01 9.67 27.91
C LYS A 340 -14.31 11.03 27.79
N GLU A 341 -14.59 11.96 28.70
CA GLU A 341 -13.92 13.26 28.74
C GLU A 341 -12.41 13.12 29.02
N LEU A 342 -12.02 12.23 29.93
CA LEU A 342 -10.62 11.93 30.22
C LEU A 342 -9.90 11.33 29.00
N ILE A 343 -10.53 10.35 28.32
CA ILE A 343 -9.98 9.77 27.08
C ILE A 343 -9.80 10.84 26.00
N HIS A 344 -10.74 11.78 25.87
CA HIS A 344 -10.66 12.87 24.91
C HIS A 344 -9.52 13.84 25.24
N LYS A 345 -9.41 14.29 26.49
CA LYS A 345 -8.33 15.17 26.98
C LYS A 345 -6.96 14.55 26.75
N ILE A 346 -6.81 13.27 27.11
CA ILE A 346 -5.57 12.53 26.90
C ILE A 346 -5.29 12.41 25.40
N GLY A 347 -6.29 12.07 24.58
CA GLY A 347 -6.14 12.01 23.12
C GLY A 347 -5.63 13.31 22.50
N ALA A 348 -6.09 14.47 22.98
CA ALA A 348 -5.65 15.79 22.53
C ALA A 348 -4.18 16.07 22.86
N VAL A 349 -3.72 15.69 24.06
CA VAL A 349 -2.30 15.79 24.46
C VAL A 349 -1.38 15.02 23.50
N PHE A 350 -1.82 13.88 22.99
CA PHE A 350 -1.04 13.04 22.07
C PHE A 350 -1.11 13.46 20.60
N SER A 351 -2.18 14.15 20.17
CA SER A 351 -2.29 14.60 18.78
C SER A 351 -1.39 15.79 18.46
N GLU A 352 -1.05 16.61 19.47
CA GLU A 352 -0.36 17.88 19.23
C GLU A 352 1.15 17.83 19.49
N CYS A 353 1.67 16.97 20.38
CA CYS A 353 3.13 16.88 20.66
C CYS A 353 3.83 18.26 20.85
N THR A 354 3.09 19.30 21.25
CA THR A 354 3.56 20.69 21.34
C THR A 354 3.32 21.33 22.70
N PHE A 355 2.68 20.64 23.65
CA PHE A 355 2.41 21.18 24.97
C PHE A 355 3.64 21.09 25.89
N GLY A 356 3.83 22.13 26.71
CA GLY A 356 4.82 22.12 27.79
C GLY A 356 4.39 21.21 28.96
N PRO A 357 5.32 20.84 29.87
CA PRO A 357 5.03 19.98 31.02
C PRO A 357 3.90 20.52 31.94
N GLU A 358 3.77 21.84 32.06
CA GLU A 358 2.78 22.49 32.92
C GLU A 358 1.35 22.36 32.36
N GLU A 359 1.16 22.57 31.05
CA GLU A 359 -0.15 22.47 30.37
C GLU A 359 -0.70 21.04 30.37
N ILE A 360 0.18 20.03 30.36
CA ILE A 360 -0.19 18.61 30.45
C ILE A 360 -0.60 18.23 31.87
N LEU A 361 0.09 18.75 32.89
CA LEU A 361 -0.28 18.53 34.29
C LEU A 361 -1.62 19.21 34.63
N GLU A 362 -1.87 20.39 34.04
CA GLU A 362 -3.14 21.11 34.14
C GLU A 362 -4.29 20.39 33.40
N ALA A 363 -4.01 19.79 32.24
CA ALA A 363 -4.98 18.94 31.52
C ALA A 363 -5.29 17.60 32.24
N LEU A 364 -4.33 17.10 33.01
CA LEU A 364 -4.41 15.89 33.84
C LEU A 364 -4.85 16.18 35.29
N ASP A 365 -5.27 17.41 35.60
CA ASP A 365 -5.81 17.87 36.90
C ASP A 365 -7.21 17.27 37.14
N VAL A 366 -7.24 15.95 37.25
CA VAL A 366 -8.36 15.15 37.70
C VAL A 366 -8.04 14.73 39.11
N ASP A 367 -8.94 15.00 40.06
CA ASP A 367 -8.77 14.56 41.43
C ASP A 367 -8.86 13.02 41.53
N TYR A 368 -7.71 12.36 41.42
CA TYR A 368 -7.57 10.91 41.49
C TYR A 368 -7.94 10.32 42.86
N THR A 369 -8.20 11.16 43.88
CA THR A 369 -8.55 10.74 45.24
C THR A 369 -10.03 10.38 45.41
N LEU A 370 -10.88 10.80 44.48
CA LEU A 370 -12.32 10.46 44.47
C LEU A 370 -12.60 9.01 43.98
N TRP A 371 -11.59 8.30 43.45
CA TRP A 371 -11.74 6.95 42.93
C TRP A 371 -11.54 5.87 44.01
N PRO A 372 -12.47 4.91 44.17
CA PRO A 372 -12.31 3.82 45.13
C PRO A 372 -11.35 2.74 44.60
N TRP A 373 -10.05 2.87 44.89
CA TRP A 373 -9.01 1.91 44.51
C TRP A 373 -8.93 0.72 45.49
N ASP A 374 -9.76 -0.31 45.34
CA ASP A 374 -9.59 -1.58 46.05
C ASP A 374 -8.97 -2.65 45.12
N VAL A 375 -7.65 -2.77 45.17
CA VAL A 375 -6.80 -3.48 44.18
C VAL A 375 -6.60 -4.95 44.57
N LYS A 376 -7.69 -5.72 44.76
CA LYS A 376 -7.58 -7.15 45.11
C LYS A 376 -8.30 -8.14 44.18
N ALA A 377 -8.87 -7.73 43.05
CA ALA A 377 -9.44 -8.70 42.10
C ALA A 377 -9.40 -8.23 40.64
N TYR A 378 -8.69 -8.99 39.79
CA TYR A 378 -8.86 -9.20 38.34
C TYR A 378 -9.42 -8.06 37.49
N CYS A 379 -8.54 -7.51 36.61
CA CYS A 379 -8.77 -6.34 35.76
C CYS A 379 -9.14 -5.11 36.60
N VAL A 380 -8.72 -3.88 36.27
CA VAL A 380 -9.23 -2.72 37.01
C VAL A 380 -10.67 -2.45 36.57
N ALA A 381 -11.57 -3.35 36.97
CA ALA A 381 -12.90 -3.01 37.35
C ALA A 381 -12.81 -1.81 38.29
N VAL A 382 -13.24 -0.64 37.84
CA VAL A 382 -13.84 0.29 38.79
C VAL A 382 -15.09 -0.44 39.27
N VAL A 383 -14.96 -1.12 40.40
CA VAL A 383 -16.11 -1.66 41.12
C VAL A 383 -16.84 -0.44 41.63
N ASP A 384 -17.86 -0.02 40.89
CA ASP A 384 -18.85 0.91 41.42
C ASP A 384 -19.29 0.36 42.79
N LYS A 385 -19.11 1.14 43.85
CA LYS A 385 -19.33 0.70 45.23
C LYS A 385 -20.78 0.27 45.47
N GLU A 386 -21.72 0.76 44.68
CA GLU A 386 -23.14 0.44 44.76
C GLU A 386 -23.52 -0.76 43.88
N THR A 387 -23.00 -0.83 42.64
CA THR A 387 -23.45 -1.84 41.65
C THR A 387 -22.52 -3.06 41.52
N LYS A 388 -21.29 -2.97 42.04
CA LYS A 388 -20.22 -3.98 41.95
C LYS A 388 -19.81 -4.40 40.53
N GLU A 389 -20.15 -3.62 39.51
CA GLU A 389 -19.82 -3.94 38.12
C GLU A 389 -18.34 -3.81 37.79
N LYS A 390 -17.88 -4.57 36.80
CA LYS A 390 -16.48 -4.57 36.34
C LYS A 390 -16.35 -3.80 35.03
N VAL A 391 -15.61 -2.69 35.08
CA VAL A 391 -15.39 -1.77 33.94
C VAL A 391 -13.97 -1.91 33.39
N LEU A 392 -13.77 -1.74 32.07
CA LEU A 392 -12.45 -1.80 31.44
C LEU A 392 -11.94 -0.40 31.08
N MET A 393 -11.20 0.26 31.97
CA MET A 393 -10.62 1.56 31.64
C MET A 393 -9.58 1.46 30.52
N ASN A 394 -9.80 2.28 29.48
CA ASN A 394 -9.02 2.30 28.26
C ASN A 394 -7.77 3.18 28.41
N PHE A 395 -6.67 2.65 28.92
CA PHE A 395 -5.41 3.40 28.97
C PHE A 395 -4.18 2.56 28.65
N PHE A 396 -3.28 3.20 27.89
CA PHE A 396 -1.87 2.95 27.57
C PHE A 396 -1.38 1.51 27.34
N VAL A 397 -0.87 1.32 26.12
CA VAL A 397 0.06 0.23 25.82
C VAL A 397 1.47 0.77 26.03
N ASP A 398 2.24 0.01 26.79
CA ASP A 398 3.56 0.29 27.39
C ASP A 398 4.47 1.36 26.72
N PRO A 399 4.71 1.37 25.39
CA PRO A 399 5.69 2.29 24.80
C PRO A 399 5.28 3.78 24.85
N GLN A 400 3.98 4.08 24.97
CA GLN A 400 3.46 5.46 24.97
C GLN A 400 3.68 6.18 26.30
N PHE A 401 3.61 5.42 27.40
CA PHE A 401 3.85 5.95 28.74
C PHE A 401 5.33 6.33 28.94
N PHE A 402 6.24 5.48 28.46
CA PHE A 402 7.68 5.74 28.52
C PHE A 402 8.15 6.82 27.53
N ALA A 403 7.50 6.93 26.38
CA ALA A 403 7.70 8.05 25.46
C ALA A 403 7.31 9.38 26.13
N MET A 404 6.15 9.43 26.82
CA MET A 404 5.68 10.59 27.59
C MET A 404 6.63 11.03 28.71
N SER A 405 7.01 10.11 29.62
CA SER A 405 7.86 10.46 30.76
C SER A 405 9.20 11.07 30.31
N SER A 406 9.72 10.55 29.22
CA SER A 406 10.96 10.97 28.60
C SER A 406 10.86 12.30 27.83
N SER A 407 9.77 12.57 27.12
CA SER A 407 9.57 13.84 26.41
C SER A 407 9.22 15.00 27.33
N LEU A 408 8.68 14.71 28.51
CA LEU A 408 8.18 15.71 29.47
C LEU A 408 9.12 15.93 30.66
N ASN A 409 10.26 15.23 30.71
CA ASN A 409 11.21 15.28 31.83
C ASN A 409 10.55 14.97 33.20
N LEU A 410 9.44 14.25 33.19
CA LEU A 410 8.67 13.84 34.37
C LEU A 410 9.30 12.56 34.93
N LYS A 411 9.68 12.56 36.22
CA LYS A 411 10.12 11.32 36.85
C LYS A 411 8.89 10.46 37.13
N VAL A 412 8.96 9.18 36.79
CA VAL A 412 7.88 8.22 37.10
C VAL A 412 7.62 8.14 38.61
N ASP A 413 8.62 8.48 39.43
CA ASP A 413 8.51 8.57 40.88
C ASP A 413 7.63 9.76 41.36
N ASP A 414 7.41 10.78 40.51
CA ASP A 414 6.53 11.92 40.80
C ASP A 414 5.04 11.59 40.50
N MET A 415 4.74 10.41 39.93
CA MET A 415 3.38 9.96 39.58
C MET A 415 3.07 8.56 40.16
N PRO A 416 3.04 8.39 41.49
CA PRO A 416 2.96 7.08 42.15
C PRO A 416 1.69 6.30 41.80
N ASN A 417 0.56 6.98 41.62
CA ASN A 417 -0.71 6.33 41.25
C ASN A 417 -0.70 5.83 39.80
N MET A 418 -0.17 6.61 38.86
CA MET A 418 -0.01 6.18 37.46
C MET A 418 0.98 5.02 37.33
N ARG A 419 2.07 5.06 38.10
CA ARG A 419 3.04 3.96 38.18
C ARG A 419 2.39 2.68 38.69
N LYS A 420 1.62 2.76 39.79
CA LYS A 420 0.89 1.61 40.36
C LYS A 420 -0.12 1.06 39.35
N TRP A 421 -0.89 1.94 38.72
CA TRP A 421 -1.84 1.56 37.66
C TRP A 421 -1.15 0.85 36.49
N TRP A 422 -0.02 1.36 36.01
CA TRP A 422 0.75 0.75 34.92
C TRP A 422 1.25 -0.65 35.28
N ILE A 423 1.75 -0.85 36.51
CA ILE A 423 2.18 -2.17 37.01
C ILE A 423 1.01 -3.17 37.01
N GLU A 424 -0.18 -2.75 37.42
CA GLU A 424 -1.36 -3.63 37.44
C GLU A 424 -1.91 -3.92 36.03
N MET A 425 -1.83 -2.96 35.11
CA MET A 425 -2.17 -3.17 33.70
C MET A 425 -1.23 -4.17 33.04
N ARG A 426 0.05 -4.11 33.37
CA ARG A 426 1.06 -5.06 32.87
C ARG A 426 0.81 -6.51 33.26
N LYS A 427 0.00 -6.77 34.29
CA LYS A 427 -0.39 -8.13 34.69
C LYS A 427 -1.59 -8.66 33.90
N GLN A 428 -2.23 -7.85 33.06
CA GLN A 428 -3.41 -8.27 32.31
C GLN A 428 -3.00 -9.08 31.08
N PRO A 429 -3.58 -10.28 30.86
CA PRO A 429 -3.26 -11.10 29.69
C PRO A 429 -3.44 -10.39 28.35
N ALA A 430 -4.44 -9.49 28.26
CA ALA A 430 -4.69 -8.70 27.07
C ALA A 430 -3.55 -7.70 26.76
N CYS A 431 -2.92 -7.14 27.80
CA CYS A 431 -1.77 -6.23 27.66
C CYS A 431 -0.50 -7.00 27.25
N ASP A 432 -0.29 -8.18 27.81
CA ASP A 432 0.84 -9.05 27.43
C ASP A 432 0.73 -9.53 25.98
N ALA A 433 -0.48 -9.85 25.50
CA ALA A 433 -0.72 -10.30 24.13
C ALA A 433 -0.35 -9.26 23.05
N ILE A 434 -0.37 -7.97 23.40
CA ILE A 434 -0.01 -6.87 22.49
C ILE A 434 1.35 -6.25 22.79
N TYR A 435 2.09 -6.80 23.77
CA TYR A 435 3.36 -6.22 24.22
C TYR A 435 4.48 -6.43 23.19
N ILE A 436 5.23 -5.36 22.93
CA ILE A 436 6.30 -5.33 21.93
C ILE A 436 7.69 -5.45 22.58
N GLY A 437 7.84 -5.05 23.85
CA GLY A 437 9.15 -4.96 24.50
C GLY A 437 9.87 -3.63 24.23
N PRO A 438 10.56 -3.04 25.23
CA PRO A 438 11.31 -1.79 25.07
C PRO A 438 12.40 -1.93 24.01
N ASP A 439 13.09 -3.07 23.96
CA ASP A 439 14.18 -3.28 22.99
C ASP A 439 13.72 -3.24 21.53
N LYS A 440 12.58 -3.89 21.23
CA LYS A 440 12.03 -3.90 19.86
C LYS A 440 11.49 -2.53 19.48
N PHE A 441 10.88 -1.81 20.43
CA PHE A 441 10.41 -0.45 20.21
C PHE A 441 11.56 0.55 20.01
N CYS A 442 12.62 0.46 20.81
CA CYS A 442 13.84 1.26 20.66
C CYS A 442 14.52 0.96 19.32
N LYS A 443 14.64 -0.31 18.92
CA LYS A 443 15.17 -0.70 17.59
C LYS A 443 14.32 -0.13 16.46
N PHE A 444 12.98 -0.12 16.60
CA PHE A 444 12.07 0.50 15.65
C PHE A 444 12.29 2.01 15.54
N CYS A 445 12.37 2.72 16.67
CA CYS A 445 12.61 4.17 16.69
C CYS A 445 13.96 4.53 16.06
N LYS A 446 15.03 3.81 16.42
CA LYS A 446 16.39 3.96 15.85
C LYS A 446 16.40 3.72 14.34
N LYS A 447 15.83 2.60 13.88
CA LYS A 447 15.74 2.24 12.45
C LYS A 447 15.02 3.31 11.62
N TYR A 448 14.11 4.05 12.23
CA TYR A 448 13.22 4.94 11.51
C TYR A 448 13.41 6.42 11.82
N HIS A 449 14.49 6.78 12.52
CA HIS A 449 14.86 8.16 12.88
C HIS A 449 13.71 8.94 13.52
N ILE A 450 12.82 8.24 14.24
CA ILE A 450 11.74 8.86 14.97
C ILE A 450 12.39 9.58 16.15
N LYS A 451 12.40 10.92 16.15
CA LYS A 451 12.87 11.75 17.26
C LYS A 451 11.89 11.63 18.43
N LEU A 452 11.95 10.51 19.13
CA LEU A 452 11.23 10.28 20.37
C LEU A 452 12.25 9.73 21.35
N ALA A 453 12.70 10.56 22.29
CA ALA A 453 13.04 10.13 23.65
C ALA A 453 13.98 8.90 23.81
N THR A 454 14.78 8.55 22.79
CA THR A 454 15.49 7.27 22.74
C THR A 454 16.65 7.22 23.75
N ILE A 455 17.10 8.39 24.22
CA ILE A 455 18.17 8.54 25.21
C ILE A 455 17.63 8.32 26.65
N ALA A 456 16.35 8.59 26.90
CA ALA A 456 15.77 8.56 28.25
C ALA A 456 15.24 7.17 28.67
N ILE A 457 14.73 6.36 27.73
CA ILE A 457 14.24 4.99 28.02
C ILE A 457 15.38 4.04 28.44
N MET A 458 16.57 4.16 27.81
CA MET A 458 17.73 3.33 28.16
C MET A 458 18.36 3.74 29.50
N ALA A 459 18.37 5.04 29.82
CA ALA A 459 18.87 5.55 31.09
C ALA A 459 17.96 5.22 32.29
N MET A 460 16.63 5.19 32.10
CA MET A 460 15.66 4.91 33.17
C MET A 460 15.51 3.43 33.54
N LEU A 461 15.81 2.50 32.63
CA LEU A 461 15.69 1.06 32.88
C LEU A 461 16.97 0.41 33.45
N GLY A 462 18.03 1.20 33.68
CA GLY A 462 19.30 0.70 34.25
C GLY A 462 20.02 -0.34 33.37
N LEU A 463 19.69 -0.40 32.08
CA LEU A 463 20.31 -1.35 31.15
C LEU A 463 21.61 -0.74 30.59
N PRO A 464 22.76 -1.45 30.66
CA PRO A 464 24.01 -0.95 30.10
C PRO A 464 23.97 -0.92 28.56
N TYR A 465 24.75 0.00 27.99
CA TYR A 465 24.78 0.36 26.58
C TYR A 465 25.21 -0.76 25.62
#